data_AF-A0AAV6YNB2-F1
#
_entry.id   AF-A0AAV6YNB2-F1
#
_cell.length_a   1.000
_cell.length_b   1.000
_cell.length_c   1.000
_cell.angle_alpha   90.00
_cell.angle_beta   90.00
_cell.angle_gamma   90.00
#
_symmetry.space_group_name_H-M   'P 1'
#
loop_
_entity.id
_entity.type
_entity.pdbx_description
1 polymer ?
#
loop_
_entity_poly.entity_id
_entity_poly.type
_entity_poly.pdbx_seq_one_letter_code
_entity_poly.pdbx_strand_id
1 'polypeptide(L)'
;DGVEELDNNLILSSVQEAKKLVDAAYKRTRDVLKERLRSRTLSPSDVMTYFKQPVATSRTFIRSADYIETSLQLLTEKVRSIYSRPFNISDLLTVNQIDMLHKVSGYAFLHLPKTCPPSRYRTFTGECNNRRFPNFGVSRRPYTRLLPARYEDGRELPQGWTENRPINGFTLPL
;
A
#
# COMPACT_ATOMS: atom_id res chain seq x y z
N ASP A 1 14.23 -0.83 -26.11
CA ASP A 1 13.38 0.34 -25.86
C ASP A 1 13.83 1.01 -24.56
N GLY A 2 14.78 1.94 -24.69
CA GLY A 2 15.60 2.46 -23.60
C GLY A 2 14.88 3.47 -22.72
N VAL A 3 14.04 2.99 -21.80
CA VAL A 3 13.69 3.74 -20.59
C VAL A 3 14.92 3.66 -19.69
N GLU A 4 15.52 4.81 -19.39
CA GLU A 4 16.65 4.90 -18.47
C GLU A 4 16.19 4.36 -17.11
N GLU A 5 16.75 3.20 -16.72
CA GLU A 5 16.34 2.52 -15.49
C GLU A 5 16.70 3.39 -14.28
N LEU A 6 15.73 3.55 -13.37
CA LEU A 6 15.94 4.34 -12.17
C LEU A 6 17.08 3.73 -11.34
N ASP A 7 17.90 4.54 -10.66
CA ASP A 7 18.97 3.98 -9.82
C ASP A 7 18.38 3.13 -8.67
N ASN A 8 18.82 1.89 -8.56
CA ASN A 8 18.41 0.98 -7.49
C ASN A 8 18.75 1.55 -6.10
N ASN A 9 19.83 2.33 -5.96
CA ASN A 9 20.15 2.99 -4.68
C ASN A 9 19.12 4.06 -4.31
N LEU A 10 18.56 4.77 -5.30
CA LEU A 10 17.49 5.74 -5.08
C LEU A 10 16.21 5.05 -4.57
N ILE A 11 15.89 3.89 -5.14
CA ILE A 11 14.77 3.05 -4.67
C ILE A 11 15.01 2.57 -3.24
N LEU A 12 16.16 1.96 -2.97
CA LEU A 12 16.49 1.41 -1.66
C LEU A 12 16.51 2.48 -0.57
N SER A 13 17.12 3.63 -0.83
CA SER A 13 17.14 4.75 0.12
C SER A 13 15.73 5.30 0.38
N SER A 14 14.88 5.39 -0.65
CA SER A 14 13.49 5.83 -0.49
C SER A 14 12.66 4.83 0.32
N VAL A 15 12.88 3.52 0.17
CA VAL A 15 12.22 2.50 1.02
C VAL A 15 12.67 2.60 2.48
N GLN A 16 13.95 2.82 2.72
CA GLN A 16 14.47 2.98 4.08
C GLN A 16 13.89 4.23 4.76
N GLU A 17 13.80 5.33 4.02
CA GLU A 17 13.17 6.56 4.48
C GLU A 17 11.67 6.38 4.76
N ALA A 18 10.93 5.78 3.82
CA ALA A 18 9.53 5.43 3.98
C ALA A 18 9.29 4.60 5.25
N LYS A 19 10.12 3.57 5.50
CA LYS A 19 10.04 2.78 6.73
C LYS A 19 10.17 3.63 7.99
N LYS A 20 11.14 4.55 8.03
CA LYS A 20 11.33 5.45 9.18
C LYS A 20 10.11 6.33 9.41
N LEU A 21 9.57 6.93 8.35
CA LEU A 21 8.40 7.82 8.42
C LEU A 21 7.15 7.08 8.89
N VAL A 22 6.85 5.95 8.26
CA VAL A 22 5.69 5.11 8.62
C VAL A 22 5.84 4.62 10.06
N ASP A 23 7.00 4.12 10.45
CA ASP A 23 7.24 3.60 11.81
C ASP A 23 7.08 4.68 12.87
N ALA A 24 7.59 5.88 12.58
CA ALA A 24 7.41 7.04 13.45
C ALA A 24 5.92 7.42 13.58
N ALA A 25 5.17 7.43 12.47
CA ALA A 25 3.74 7.73 12.47
C ALA A 25 2.94 6.68 13.27
N TYR A 26 3.18 5.39 13.05
CA TYR A 26 2.54 4.31 13.82
C TYR A 26 2.86 4.39 15.32
N LYS A 27 4.13 4.66 15.66
CA LYS A 27 4.55 4.85 17.05
C LYS A 27 3.80 6.02 17.69
N ARG A 28 3.75 7.17 17.01
CA ARG A 28 3.02 8.35 17.47
C ARG A 28 1.54 8.05 17.70
N THR A 29 0.86 7.42 16.75
CA THR A 29 -0.56 7.06 16.88
C THR A 29 -0.80 6.15 18.09
N ARG A 30 0.05 5.13 18.27
CA ARG A 30 -0.05 4.21 19.41
C ARG A 30 0.15 4.94 20.74
N ASP A 31 1.13 5.83 20.81
CA ASP A 31 1.46 6.54 22.04
C ASP A 31 0.32 7.53 22.38
N VAL A 32 -0.24 8.25 21.39
CA VAL A 32 -1.45 9.09 21.56
C VAL A 32 -2.65 8.28 22.05
N LEU A 33 -2.91 7.11 21.45
CA LEU A 33 -4.02 6.25 21.84
C LEU A 33 -3.87 5.75 23.28
N LYS A 34 -2.66 5.37 23.70
CA LYS A 34 -2.39 4.97 25.08
C LYS A 34 -2.67 6.08 26.07
N GLU A 35 -2.26 7.30 25.77
CA GLU A 35 -2.52 8.45 26.65
C GLU A 35 -4.02 8.76 26.74
N ARG A 36 -4.77 8.68 25.62
CA ARG A 36 -6.23 8.83 25.65
C ARG A 36 -6.92 7.76 26.50
N LEU A 37 -6.50 6.49 26.37
CA LEU A 37 -7.03 5.38 27.17
C LEU A 37 -6.73 5.49 28.67
N ARG A 38 -5.71 6.24 29.05
CA ARG A 38 -5.39 6.54 30.45
C ARG A 38 -6.14 7.76 30.98
N SER A 39 -6.70 8.58 30.09
CA SER A 39 -7.44 9.78 30.48
C SER A 39 -8.76 9.43 31.17
N ARG A 40 -9.23 10.30 32.07
CA ARG A 40 -10.53 10.13 32.75
C ARG A 40 -11.74 10.51 31.87
N THR A 41 -11.50 11.01 30.66
CA THR A 41 -12.51 11.51 29.72
C THR A 41 -12.52 10.69 28.43
N LEU A 42 -12.81 9.40 28.54
CA LEU A 42 -12.86 8.47 27.40
C LEU A 42 -14.18 8.58 26.64
N SER A 43 -14.12 8.80 25.33
CA SER A 43 -15.30 8.73 24.45
C SER A 43 -15.49 7.33 23.86
N PRO A 44 -16.72 6.93 23.50
CA PRO A 44 -16.96 5.69 22.73
C PRO A 44 -16.13 5.61 21.44
N SER A 45 -15.89 6.75 20.80
CA SER A 45 -15.06 6.85 19.59
C SER A 45 -13.59 6.53 19.85
N ASP A 46 -13.03 6.91 21.00
CA ASP A 46 -11.65 6.55 21.37
C ASP A 46 -11.50 5.05 21.60
N VAL A 47 -12.49 4.43 22.26
CA VAL A 47 -12.54 2.97 22.46
C VAL A 47 -12.66 2.23 21.12
N MET A 48 -13.54 2.69 20.24
CA MET A 48 -13.69 2.12 18.90
C MET A 48 -12.37 2.22 18.12
N THR A 49 -11.69 3.36 18.17
CA THR A 49 -10.40 3.58 17.49
C THR A 49 -9.34 2.59 17.95
N TYR A 50 -9.30 2.27 19.25
CA TYR A 50 -8.42 1.25 19.80
C TYR A 50 -8.74 -0.14 19.23
N PHE A 51 -10.02 -0.55 19.21
CA PHE A 51 -10.43 -1.85 18.67
C PHE A 51 -10.19 -1.99 17.17
N LYS A 52 -10.13 -0.87 16.42
CA LYS A 52 -9.80 -0.86 15.00
C LYS A 52 -8.29 -0.90 14.72
N GLN A 53 -7.43 -0.82 15.74
CA GLN A 53 -5.99 -0.93 15.52
C GLN A 53 -5.61 -2.33 15.03
N PRO A 54 -4.75 -2.45 14.01
CA PRO A 54 -4.35 -3.75 13.51
C PRO A 54 -3.42 -4.47 14.49
N VAL A 55 -3.64 -5.77 14.62
CA VAL A 55 -2.88 -6.66 15.53
C VAL A 55 -2.13 -7.74 14.76
N ALA A 56 -1.14 -8.33 15.42
CA ALA A 56 -0.36 -9.49 14.93
C ALA A 56 0.06 -9.33 13.45
N THR A 57 -0.21 -10.34 12.62
CA THR A 57 0.17 -10.37 11.20
C THR A 57 -0.48 -9.28 10.38
N SER A 58 -1.73 -8.90 10.69
CA SER A 58 -2.44 -7.84 9.95
C SER A 58 -1.72 -6.50 10.05
N ARG A 59 -1.14 -6.20 11.22
CA ARG A 59 -0.31 -5.00 11.41
C ARG A 59 0.93 -5.01 10.53
N THR A 60 1.58 -6.16 10.39
CA THR A 60 2.74 -6.30 9.51
C THR A 60 2.36 -6.10 8.05
N PHE A 61 1.25 -6.69 7.61
CA PHE A 61 0.76 -6.52 6.23
C PHE A 61 0.40 -5.06 5.92
N ILE A 62 -0.35 -4.40 6.80
CA ILE A 62 -0.75 -3.00 6.60
C ILE A 62 0.49 -2.10 6.59
N ARG A 63 1.42 -2.24 7.55
CA ARG A 63 2.67 -1.48 7.54
C ARG A 63 3.49 -1.70 6.28
N SER A 64 3.55 -2.93 5.77
CA SER A 64 4.26 -3.22 4.53
C SER A 64 3.63 -2.55 3.30
N ALA A 65 2.30 -2.43 3.28
CA ALA A 65 1.58 -1.68 2.24
C ALA A 65 1.88 -0.18 2.35
N ASP A 66 1.84 0.37 3.57
CA ASP A 66 2.15 1.79 3.81
C ASP A 66 3.62 2.12 3.46
N TYR A 67 4.56 1.20 3.69
CA TYR A 67 5.94 1.36 3.23
C TYR A 67 6.02 1.47 1.71
N ILE A 68 5.31 0.61 0.97
CA ILE A 68 5.27 0.69 -0.50
C ILE A 68 4.70 2.02 -0.94
N GLU A 69 3.54 2.41 -0.43
CA GLU A 69 2.85 3.63 -0.81
C GLU A 69 3.70 4.87 -0.54
N THR A 70 4.28 4.95 0.66
CA THR A 70 5.16 6.06 1.05
C THR A 70 6.46 6.05 0.23
N SER A 71 6.99 4.88 -0.12
CA SER A 71 8.18 4.79 -0.98
C SER A 71 7.91 5.33 -2.38
N LEU A 72 6.78 4.96 -2.99
CA LEU A 72 6.37 5.45 -4.31
C LEU A 72 6.15 6.96 -4.29
N GLN A 73 5.61 7.51 -3.20
CA GLN A 73 5.51 8.95 -3.02
C GLN A 73 6.87 9.63 -3.00
N LEU A 74 7.78 9.19 -2.13
CA LEU A 74 9.12 9.77 -2.01
C LEU A 74 9.89 9.67 -3.32
N LEU A 75 9.74 8.55 -4.05
CA LEU A 75 10.32 8.39 -5.39
C LEU A 75 9.74 9.39 -6.38
N THR A 76 8.41 9.55 -6.40
CA THR A 76 7.74 10.53 -7.25
C THR A 76 8.28 11.93 -6.98
N GLU A 77 8.43 12.32 -5.71
CA GLU A 77 8.96 13.62 -5.31
C GLU A 77 10.42 13.82 -5.72
N LYS A 78 11.29 12.83 -5.48
CA LYS A 78 12.73 12.90 -5.81
C LYS A 78 13.00 12.95 -7.32
N VAL A 79 12.16 12.29 -8.11
CA VAL A 79 12.33 12.15 -9.56
C VAL A 79 11.60 13.27 -10.33
N ARG A 80 10.73 14.04 -9.66
CA ARG A 80 9.97 15.15 -10.24
C ARG A 80 10.84 16.23 -10.89
N SER A 81 12.05 16.46 -10.37
CA SER A 81 13.00 17.41 -10.96
C SER A 81 13.57 16.93 -12.30
N ILE A 82 13.64 15.62 -12.50
CA ILE A 82 14.18 14.97 -13.71
C ILE A 82 13.10 14.88 -14.79
N TYR A 83 11.86 14.58 -14.40
CA TYR A 83 10.74 14.42 -15.33
C TYR A 83 9.78 15.61 -15.22
N SER A 84 9.93 16.58 -16.12
CA SER A 84 9.11 17.80 -16.12
C SER A 84 7.68 17.60 -16.64
N ARG A 85 7.39 16.48 -17.31
CA ARG A 85 6.04 16.15 -17.81
C ARG A 85 5.29 15.30 -16.77
N PRO A 86 3.95 15.31 -16.72
CA PRO A 86 3.19 14.38 -15.90
C PRO A 86 3.60 12.93 -16.20
N PHE A 87 3.89 12.15 -15.16
CA PHE A 87 4.28 10.74 -15.25
C PHE A 87 3.59 9.93 -14.15
N ASN A 88 3.48 8.62 -14.36
CA ASN A 88 3.14 7.67 -13.30
C ASN A 88 4.42 6.97 -12.87
N ILE A 89 4.72 6.98 -11.57
CA ILE A 89 5.92 6.33 -11.03
C ILE A 89 5.96 4.83 -11.35
N SER A 90 4.79 4.19 -11.47
CA SER A 90 4.69 2.77 -11.81
C SER A 90 5.21 2.47 -13.23
N ASP A 91 5.15 3.45 -14.13
CA ASP A 91 5.63 3.31 -15.52
C ASP A 91 7.16 3.47 -15.62
N LEU A 92 7.80 4.04 -14.59
CA LEU A 92 9.24 4.26 -14.54
C LEU A 92 10.00 3.10 -13.87
N LEU A 93 9.31 2.20 -13.19
CA LEU A 93 9.92 1.08 -12.47
C LEU A 93 9.90 -0.20 -13.30
N THR A 94 11.05 -0.87 -13.39
CA THR A 94 11.12 -2.19 -14.03
C THR A 94 10.46 -3.26 -13.17
N VAL A 95 10.08 -4.40 -13.76
CA VAL A 95 9.50 -5.54 -13.02
C VAL A 95 10.45 -6.01 -11.90
N ASN A 96 11.76 -5.99 -12.15
CA ASN A 96 12.77 -6.36 -11.16
C ASN A 96 12.86 -5.35 -10.01
N GLN A 97 12.71 -4.06 -10.31
CA GLN A 97 12.68 -3.00 -9.30
C GLN A 97 11.43 -3.06 -8.44
N ILE A 98 10.27 -3.38 -9.03
CA ILE A 98 9.03 -3.61 -8.28
C ILE A 98 9.17 -4.84 -7.37
N ASP A 99 9.76 -5.94 -7.86
CA ASP A 99 10.05 -7.12 -7.04
C ASP A 99 11.03 -6.80 -5.89
N MET A 100 12.08 -6.01 -6.16
CA MET A 100 12.99 -5.52 -5.13
C MET A 100 12.26 -4.65 -4.10
N LEU A 101 11.43 -3.71 -4.54
CA LEU A 101 10.62 -2.83 -3.69
C LEU A 101 9.72 -3.66 -2.75
N HIS A 102 9.01 -4.65 -3.28
CA HIS A 102 8.18 -5.58 -2.53
C HIS A 102 8.98 -6.41 -1.51
N LYS A 103 10.13 -6.96 -1.91
CA LYS A 103 11.01 -7.73 -1.01
C LYS A 103 11.52 -6.87 0.13
N VAL A 104 12.04 -5.67 -0.17
CA VAL A 104 12.65 -4.80 0.82
C VAL A 104 11.60 -4.20 1.75
N SER A 105 10.40 -3.85 1.26
CA SER A 105 9.30 -3.39 2.12
C SER A 105 8.71 -4.50 3.00
N GLY A 106 8.96 -5.77 2.66
CA GLY A 106 8.29 -6.91 3.30
C GLY A 106 6.85 -7.10 2.81
N TYR A 107 6.46 -6.45 1.72
CA TYR A 107 5.19 -6.66 1.05
C TYR A 107 5.25 -7.99 0.29
N ALA A 108 4.81 -9.06 0.93
CA ALA A 108 4.98 -10.45 0.49
C ALA A 108 4.06 -10.86 -0.68
N PHE A 109 3.94 -10.03 -1.72
CA PHE A 109 3.21 -10.41 -2.94
C PHE A 109 3.87 -11.60 -3.64
N LEU A 110 5.19 -11.77 -3.56
CA LEU A 110 5.93 -12.70 -4.41
C LEU A 110 6.42 -13.98 -3.72
N HIS A 111 6.16 -14.15 -2.43
CA HIS A 111 6.54 -15.37 -1.69
C HIS A 111 5.46 -16.46 -1.77
N LEU A 112 4.96 -16.71 -2.99
CA LEU A 112 4.06 -17.83 -3.24
C LEU A 112 4.86 -19.01 -3.79
N PRO A 113 4.42 -20.25 -3.50
CA PRO A 113 5.17 -21.43 -3.90
C PRO A 113 5.28 -21.45 -5.42
N LYS A 114 6.51 -21.45 -5.94
CA LYS A 114 6.79 -21.64 -7.37
C LYS A 114 6.25 -22.98 -7.88
N THR A 115 5.98 -23.91 -6.96
CA THR A 115 5.52 -25.27 -7.22
C THR A 115 4.31 -25.60 -6.35
N CYS A 116 3.19 -25.97 -6.98
CA CYS A 116 2.00 -26.41 -6.27
C CYS A 116 2.08 -27.90 -5.93
N PRO A 117 2.16 -28.30 -4.65
CA PRO A 117 2.17 -29.71 -4.29
C PRO A 117 0.83 -30.37 -4.65
N PRO A 118 0.84 -31.65 -5.06
CA PRO A 118 -0.40 -32.38 -5.27
C PRO A 118 -1.14 -32.51 -3.93
N SER A 119 -2.37 -32.02 -3.89
CA SER A 119 -3.26 -32.11 -2.72
C SER A 119 -4.68 -32.40 -3.19
N ARG A 120 -5.41 -33.19 -2.40
CA ARG A 120 -6.84 -33.46 -2.62
C ARG A 120 -7.73 -32.31 -2.15
N TYR A 121 -7.23 -31.46 -1.26
CA TYR A 121 -8.00 -30.40 -0.60
C TYR A 121 -7.50 -29.01 -0.97
N ARG A 122 -8.41 -28.03 -0.90
CA ARG A 122 -8.10 -26.61 -1.09
C ARG A 122 -7.25 -26.11 0.07
N THR A 123 -6.34 -25.20 -0.23
CA THR A 123 -5.64 -24.42 0.80
C THR A 123 -6.62 -23.44 1.45
N PHE A 124 -6.39 -23.09 2.71
CA PHE A 124 -7.19 -22.08 3.41
C PHE A 124 -7.11 -20.70 2.73
N THR A 125 -5.97 -20.39 2.10
CA THR A 125 -5.71 -19.09 1.47
C THR A 125 -6.22 -19.00 0.03
N GLY A 126 -6.57 -20.11 -0.62
CA GLY A 126 -6.94 -20.19 -2.04
C GLY A 126 -5.77 -20.44 -2.99
N GLU A 127 -4.54 -20.51 -2.47
CA GLU A 127 -3.32 -20.82 -3.22
C GLU A 127 -3.42 -22.14 -3.97
N CYS A 128 -2.77 -22.18 -5.14
CA CYS A 128 -2.68 -23.36 -6.00
C CYS A 128 -4.02 -23.86 -6.55
N ASN A 129 -5.11 -23.09 -6.42
CA ASN A 129 -6.35 -23.42 -7.11
C ASN A 129 -6.18 -23.38 -8.64
N ASN A 130 -5.46 -22.38 -9.15
CA ASN A 130 -5.02 -22.33 -10.54
C ASN A 130 -3.56 -22.82 -10.63
N ARG A 131 -3.33 -23.98 -11.25
CA ARG A 131 -1.99 -24.59 -11.33
C ARG A 131 -1.00 -23.80 -12.19
N ARG A 132 -1.49 -23.10 -13.21
CA ARG A 132 -0.66 -22.27 -14.10
C ARG A 132 -0.29 -20.95 -13.44
N PHE A 133 -1.23 -20.37 -12.67
CA PHE A 133 -1.06 -19.14 -11.93
C PHE A 133 -1.48 -19.34 -10.47
N PRO A 134 -0.60 -19.92 -9.62
CA PRO A 134 -0.91 -20.31 -8.23
C PRO A 134 -1.50 -19.21 -7.35
N ASN A 135 -1.30 -17.95 -7.75
CA ASN A 135 -1.59 -16.75 -7.01
C ASN A 135 -2.98 -16.17 -7.34
N PHE A 136 -3.67 -16.72 -8.35
CA PHE A 136 -4.98 -16.21 -8.77
C PHE A 136 -6.07 -16.64 -7.79
N GLY A 137 -6.83 -15.68 -7.28
CA GLY A 137 -7.89 -15.91 -6.30
C GLY A 137 -7.40 -16.11 -4.86
N VAL A 138 -6.11 -15.87 -4.58
CA VAL A 138 -5.55 -15.94 -3.24
C VAL A 138 -6.05 -14.79 -2.38
N SER A 139 -6.46 -15.09 -1.15
CA SER A 139 -6.86 -14.10 -0.14
C SER A 139 -5.74 -13.10 0.21
N ARG A 140 -6.11 -11.94 0.77
CA ARG A 140 -5.17 -10.85 1.16
C ARG A 140 -4.36 -10.31 -0.02
N ARG A 141 -5.00 -10.20 -1.18
CA ARG A 141 -4.43 -9.64 -2.41
C ARG A 141 -5.26 -8.46 -2.90
N PRO A 142 -4.64 -7.50 -3.59
CA PRO A 142 -5.38 -6.43 -4.23
C PRO A 142 -6.35 -7.00 -5.27
N TYR A 143 -7.52 -6.37 -5.39
CA TYR A 143 -8.48 -6.71 -6.44
C TYR A 143 -7.92 -6.35 -7.82
N THR A 144 -8.20 -7.19 -8.80
CA THR A 144 -7.93 -6.86 -10.21
C THR A 144 -8.80 -5.69 -10.64
N ARG A 145 -8.18 -4.69 -11.25
CA ARG A 145 -8.86 -3.54 -11.85
C ARG A 145 -9.16 -3.84 -13.32
N LEU A 146 -10.45 -3.88 -13.69
CA LEU A 146 -10.88 -3.95 -15.09
C LEU A 146 -10.79 -2.59 -15.79
N LEU A 147 -10.91 -1.51 -15.01
CA LEU A 147 -10.75 -0.13 -15.44
C LEU A 147 -9.82 0.60 -14.45
N PRO A 148 -9.11 1.65 -14.89
CA PRO A 148 -8.31 2.50 -14.00
C PRO A 148 -9.16 3.05 -12.84
N ALA A 149 -8.55 3.13 -11.65
CA ALA A 149 -9.22 3.74 -10.50
C ALA A 149 -9.40 5.25 -10.71
N ARG A 150 -10.50 5.82 -10.21
CA ARG A 150 -10.77 7.26 -10.25
C ARG A 150 -10.87 7.78 -8.81
N TYR A 151 -9.79 8.39 -8.36
CA TYR A 151 -9.71 9.10 -7.09
C TYR A 151 -9.74 10.61 -7.32
N GLU A 152 -10.06 11.37 -6.28
CA GLU A 152 -10.17 12.83 -6.34
C GLU A 152 -8.81 13.50 -6.63
N ASP A 153 -7.74 12.94 -6.05
CA ASP A 153 -6.35 13.33 -6.25
C ASP A 153 -5.63 12.45 -7.29
N GLY A 154 -6.35 11.50 -7.91
CA GLY A 154 -5.79 10.52 -8.83
C GLY A 154 -5.01 9.39 -8.14
N ARG A 155 -5.01 9.30 -6.81
CA ARG A 155 -4.19 8.34 -6.06
C ARG A 155 -4.96 7.56 -4.99
N GLU A 156 -5.47 8.24 -3.98
CA GLU A 156 -6.04 7.58 -2.79
C GLU A 156 -7.28 8.27 -2.21
N LEU A 157 -7.42 9.59 -2.40
CA LEU A 157 -8.53 10.32 -1.82
C LEU A 157 -9.84 9.93 -2.52
N PRO A 158 -10.86 9.48 -1.78
CA PRO A 158 -12.14 9.15 -2.37
C PRO A 158 -12.77 10.40 -2.97
N GLN A 159 -13.56 10.19 -4.01
CA GLN A 159 -14.37 11.24 -4.59
C GLN A 159 -15.33 11.82 -3.54
N GLY A 160 -15.34 13.15 -3.39
CA GLY A 160 -16.15 13.85 -2.37
C GLY A 160 -15.43 14.01 -1.02
N TRP A 161 -14.14 13.70 -0.94
CA TRP A 161 -13.33 13.96 0.26
C TRP A 161 -13.20 15.45 0.54
N THR A 162 -12.95 16.26 -0.50
CA THR A 162 -12.87 17.71 -0.37
C THR A 162 -14.26 18.31 -0.55
N GLU A 163 -14.76 18.98 0.49
CA GLU A 163 -16.06 19.66 0.44
C GLU A 163 -16.17 20.60 -0.77
N ASN A 164 -17.32 20.56 -1.43
CA ASN A 164 -17.65 21.40 -2.60
C ASN A 164 -16.74 21.21 -3.82
N ARG A 165 -15.86 20.20 -3.86
CA ARG A 165 -15.07 19.91 -5.06
C ARG A 165 -15.94 19.24 -6.12
N PRO A 166 -16.11 19.84 -7.32
CA PRO A 166 -16.97 19.28 -8.34
C PRO A 166 -16.33 18.10 -9.05
N ILE A 167 -17.15 17.10 -9.36
CA ILE A 167 -16.81 15.92 -10.16
C ILE A 167 -17.67 15.95 -11.41
N ASN A 168 -17.02 16.07 -12.57
CA ASN A 168 -17.69 16.30 -13.86
C ASN A 168 -18.69 17.49 -13.81
N GLY A 169 -18.35 18.54 -13.05
CA GLY A 169 -19.16 19.77 -12.94
C GLY A 169 -20.19 19.79 -11.80
N PHE A 170 -20.34 18.72 -11.02
CA PHE A 170 -21.35 18.64 -9.94
C PHE A 170 -20.73 18.21 -8.61
N THR A 171 -21.28 18.70 -7.50
CA THR A 171 -20.92 18.19 -6.16
C THR A 171 -21.62 16.85 -5.91
N LEU A 172 -20.92 15.93 -5.23
CA LEU A 172 -21.53 14.66 -4.84
C LEU A 172 -22.55 14.88 -3.71
N PRO A 173 -23.67 14.14 -3.70
CA PRO A 173 -24.58 14.12 -2.57
C PRO A 173 -23.92 13.45 -1.34
N LEU A 174 -24.43 13.79 -0.15
CA LEU A 174 -24.09 13.13 1.11
C LEU A 174 -24.65 11.70 1.19
#